data_AF-A0A9P7RWF6-F1
#
_entry.id   AF-A0A9P7RWF6-F1
#
_cell.length_a   1.000
_cell.length_b   1.000
_cell.length_c   1.000
_cell.angle_alpha   90.00
_cell.angle_beta   90.00
_cell.angle_gamma   90.00
#
_symmetry.space_group_name_H-M   'P 1'
#
loop_
_entity.id
_entity.type
_entity.pdbx_description
1 polymer ?
#
loop_
_entity_poly.entity_id
_entity_poly.type
_entity_poly.pdbx_seq_one_letter_code
_entity_poly.pdbx_strand_id
1 'polypeptide(L)'
;MVHPTSAGDGVLWVKFPRSDGYSRPPRWGKGKSWKEVKDDELSEPYRWRWYKAIGEALARAFEWNVTDPASCILSSFPQGYVFYFADREYSRKHKDVYLCGSKIFRSPLEFIEHAIWLYKDPNLTPEKCRCTKCTRTPQSEITKDLKSRGIFPEISLSQSTTQRRSNRIIRTRYPDSQPTFSSTGQETPTRSQTNPPGLPLEPERESHGRQKVTTPTRPSPEFQFRIGDLVNVLLEHTIESTNPNTSIRVWPATIVDVIPALYPQLREAVGYNSTGSDDCSDIVVQVLGFTDLQLTLPPDEILPYNPIFHDIPLSDSLSLEIVGNNSVNHVQELASLPSEFEVAAPLYHHAVRLASKIASEWSILERCQTKTLDNGETLIQANSIWLGGEELQVGDFVKVALPNDVLNELVNRAGPSPSPKLDGIFAHIYGFDIKIDTQARGEADLSVSVALFKLEPEENDGNGRMEDTGLPPPPVGFSFRLLHDSDSSEALNGDWITGRYYPNYLAQVTTEKRLDDDLLLEQLSKFWEVAGLKMGLVVKRLYIE
;
A
#
# COMPACT_ATOMS: atom_id res chain seq x y z
N MET A 1 -2.91 -23.42 35.98
CA MET A 1 -2.42 -22.43 34.99
C MET A 1 -3.29 -21.19 35.14
N VAL A 2 -2.72 -20.00 35.00
CA VAL A 2 -3.54 -18.78 35.00
C VAL A 2 -4.27 -18.77 33.66
N HIS A 3 -5.59 -18.87 33.67
CA HIS A 3 -6.37 -18.70 32.45
C HIS A 3 -6.48 -17.20 32.16
N PRO A 4 -6.38 -16.81 30.88
CA PRO A 4 -6.59 -15.43 30.49
C PRO A 4 -8.05 -15.02 30.79
N THR A 5 -8.25 -13.74 31.07
CA THR A 5 -9.55 -13.19 31.49
C THR A 5 -10.25 -12.61 30.26
N SER A 6 -11.45 -13.10 29.94
CA SER A 6 -12.29 -12.49 28.90
C SER A 6 -12.89 -11.18 29.43
N ALA A 7 -12.78 -10.10 28.66
CA ALA A 7 -13.33 -8.79 29.02
C ALA A 7 -14.78 -8.59 28.50
N GLY A 8 -15.43 -9.64 27.99
CA GLY A 8 -16.80 -9.57 27.45
C GLY A 8 -16.92 -9.01 26.03
N ASP A 9 -15.83 -8.47 25.50
CA ASP A 9 -15.67 -7.87 24.17
C ASP A 9 -15.19 -8.88 23.10
N GLY A 10 -14.84 -10.11 23.50
CA GLY A 10 -14.24 -11.12 22.62
C GLY A 10 -12.72 -11.00 22.47
N VAL A 11 -12.12 -9.94 23.04
CA VAL A 11 -10.67 -9.79 23.15
C VAL A 11 -10.19 -10.49 24.41
N LEU A 12 -9.10 -11.22 24.28
CA LEU A 12 -8.51 -11.96 25.39
C LEU A 12 -7.21 -11.30 25.84
N TRP A 13 -7.25 -10.67 27.01
CA TRP A 13 -6.11 -9.97 27.59
C TRP A 13 -5.19 -10.92 28.35
N VAL A 14 -3.94 -10.98 27.90
CA VAL A 14 -2.92 -11.90 28.42
C VAL A 14 -2.00 -11.17 29.40
N LYS A 15 -2.00 -11.61 30.66
CA LYS A 15 -1.06 -11.16 31.70
C LYS A 15 0.05 -12.18 31.90
N PHE A 16 1.29 -11.73 31.94
CA PHE A 16 2.40 -12.59 32.31
C PHE A 16 2.34 -12.92 33.81
N PRO A 17 2.43 -14.20 34.20
CA PRO A 17 2.38 -14.59 35.61
C PRO A 17 3.71 -14.35 36.34
N ARG A 18 4.79 -14.05 35.60
CA ARG A 18 6.15 -13.90 36.14
C ARG A 18 7.04 -13.13 35.17
N SER A 19 8.19 -12.70 35.67
CA SER A 19 9.24 -12.06 34.89
C SER A 19 10.60 -12.55 35.36
N ASP A 20 11.57 -12.64 34.45
CA ASP A 20 12.98 -12.88 34.72
C ASP A 20 13.81 -11.57 34.73
N GLY A 21 13.17 -10.40 34.53
CA GLY A 21 13.86 -9.15 34.24
C GLY A 21 13.82 -8.11 35.35
N TYR A 22 15.01 -7.70 35.80
CA TYR A 22 15.26 -6.36 36.36
C TYR A 22 15.76 -5.49 35.21
N SER A 23 15.06 -4.40 34.88
CA SER A 23 15.52 -3.53 33.81
C SER A 23 16.91 -3.00 34.17
N ARG A 24 17.90 -3.33 33.34
CA ARG A 24 19.18 -2.66 33.35
C ARG A 24 19.29 -1.96 32.02
N PRO A 25 19.62 -0.66 32.00
CA PRO A 25 19.89 0.02 30.76
C PRO A 25 20.95 -0.78 29.99
N PRO A 26 20.78 -0.98 28.67
CA PRO A 26 21.71 -1.73 27.86
C PRO A 26 23.15 -1.25 28.06
N ARG A 27 24.04 -2.11 28.57
CA ARG A 27 25.48 -1.84 28.54
C ARG A 27 26.00 -2.11 27.13
N TRP A 28 25.87 -1.16 26.22
CA TRP A 28 26.45 -1.26 24.88
C TRP A 28 27.75 -0.47 24.76
N GLY A 29 28.55 -0.85 23.75
CA GLY A 29 29.84 -0.25 23.47
C GLY A 29 29.78 1.27 23.33
N LYS A 30 30.90 1.94 23.62
CA LYS A 30 31.06 3.40 23.57
C LYS A 30 30.43 3.96 22.27
N GLY A 31 29.57 4.98 22.39
CA GLY A 31 29.02 5.75 21.26
C GLY A 31 27.56 5.51 20.87
N LYS A 32 26.74 4.88 21.71
CA LYS A 32 25.28 4.81 21.48
C LYS A 32 24.52 5.41 22.67
N SER A 33 23.71 6.43 22.41
CA SER A 33 22.71 6.90 23.36
C SER A 33 21.48 6.00 23.27
N TRP A 34 20.91 5.75 24.44
CA TRP A 34 19.66 5.01 24.59
C TRP A 34 18.71 5.89 25.34
N LYS A 35 17.52 6.05 24.78
CA LYS A 35 16.41 6.71 25.48
C LYS A 35 15.43 5.63 25.88
N GLU A 36 15.21 5.49 27.18
CA GLU A 36 14.09 4.71 27.69
C GLU A 36 12.80 5.34 27.18
N VAL A 37 11.92 4.50 26.65
CA VAL A 37 10.63 4.92 26.11
C VAL A 37 9.60 4.27 27.01
N LYS A 38 8.80 5.10 27.65
CA LYS A 38 7.67 4.55 28.38
C LYS A 38 6.70 3.91 27.39
N ASP A 39 5.92 2.96 27.87
CA ASP A 39 5.04 2.18 27.02
C ASP A 39 3.94 3.04 26.37
N ASP A 40 3.56 4.16 26.99
CA ASP A 40 2.66 5.20 26.47
C ASP A 40 3.33 6.19 25.50
N GLU A 41 4.66 6.25 25.44
CA GLU A 41 5.41 7.14 24.53
C GLU A 41 5.74 6.49 23.17
N LEU A 42 5.54 5.17 23.04
CA LEU A 42 5.67 4.49 21.75
C LEU A 42 4.47 4.81 20.86
N SER A 43 4.71 4.98 19.55
CA SER A 43 3.61 5.07 18.60
C SER A 43 2.70 3.85 18.75
N GLU A 44 1.40 4.10 18.88
CA GLU A 44 0.43 3.04 19.13
C GLU A 44 0.55 1.87 18.12
N PRO A 45 0.73 2.10 16.81
CA PRO A 45 0.86 1.01 15.85
C PRO A 45 2.05 0.08 16.16
N TYR A 46 3.17 0.64 16.63
CA TYR A 46 4.37 -0.14 16.91
C TYR A 46 4.21 -1.00 18.17
N ARG A 47 3.66 -0.41 19.24
CA ARG A 47 3.37 -1.12 20.50
C ARG A 47 2.38 -2.25 20.27
N TRP A 48 1.28 -1.98 19.57
CA TRP A 48 0.24 -2.96 19.30
C TRP A 48 0.76 -4.14 18.48
N ARG A 49 1.68 -3.89 17.53
CA ARG A 49 2.33 -4.97 16.78
C ARG A 49 3.06 -5.96 17.70
N TRP A 50 3.76 -5.48 18.72
CA TRP A 50 4.40 -6.37 19.69
C TRP A 50 3.37 -7.13 20.52
N TYR A 51 2.39 -6.40 21.06
CA TYR A 51 1.38 -6.96 21.96
C TYR A 51 0.56 -8.06 21.31
N LYS A 52 0.05 -7.80 20.10
CA LYS A 52 -0.74 -8.78 19.34
C LYS A 52 0.10 -9.98 18.92
N ALA A 53 1.30 -9.75 18.35
CA ALA A 53 2.15 -10.85 17.87
C ALA A 53 2.56 -11.82 19.01
N ILE A 54 2.81 -11.30 20.21
CA ILE A 54 3.16 -12.14 21.37
C ILE A 54 1.91 -12.79 21.97
N GLY A 55 0.80 -12.05 22.09
CA GLY A 55 -0.46 -12.59 22.61
C GLY A 55 -0.99 -13.75 21.78
N GLU A 56 -1.02 -13.59 20.46
CA GLU A 56 -1.39 -14.63 19.50
C GLU A 56 -0.48 -15.86 19.60
N ALA A 57 0.84 -15.65 19.63
CA ALA A 57 1.79 -16.75 19.74
C ALA A 57 1.65 -17.52 21.06
N LEU A 58 1.34 -16.85 22.16
CA LEU A 58 1.05 -17.52 23.43
C LEU A 58 -0.25 -18.34 23.33
N ALA A 59 -1.31 -17.77 22.75
CA ALA A 59 -2.58 -18.48 22.58
C ALA A 59 -2.41 -19.78 21.76
N ARG A 60 -1.67 -19.71 20.65
CA ARG A 60 -1.33 -20.87 19.83
C ARG A 60 -0.44 -21.87 20.58
N ALA A 61 0.60 -21.41 21.29
CA ALA A 61 1.55 -22.27 22.01
C ALA A 61 0.94 -23.04 23.19
N PHE A 62 -0.12 -22.50 23.80
CA PHE A 62 -0.82 -23.11 24.94
C PHE A 62 -2.18 -23.68 24.57
N GLU A 63 -2.53 -23.71 23.27
CA GLU A 63 -3.81 -24.23 22.75
C GLU A 63 -5.01 -23.70 23.55
N TRP A 64 -5.02 -22.38 23.80
CA TRP A 64 -6.15 -21.77 24.50
C TRP A 64 -7.42 -21.94 23.67
N ASN A 65 -8.53 -22.24 24.34
CA ASN A 65 -9.83 -22.40 23.71
C ASN A 65 -10.42 -21.02 23.34
N VAL A 66 -9.81 -20.39 22.34
CA VAL A 66 -10.28 -19.15 21.72
C VAL A 66 -10.66 -19.43 20.27
N THR A 67 -11.77 -18.83 19.83
CA THR A 67 -12.25 -18.96 18.45
C THR A 67 -11.24 -18.42 17.46
N ASP A 68 -10.58 -17.32 17.82
CA ASP A 68 -9.53 -16.70 17.03
C ASP A 68 -8.30 -16.40 17.92
N PRO A 69 -7.16 -17.09 17.72
CA PRO A 69 -5.92 -16.76 18.41
C PRO A 69 -5.44 -15.32 18.18
N ALA A 70 -5.79 -14.69 17.05
CA ALA A 70 -5.40 -13.32 16.76
C ALA A 70 -6.11 -12.28 17.62
N SER A 71 -7.21 -12.64 18.30
CA SER A 71 -7.89 -11.79 19.30
C SER A 71 -7.17 -11.75 20.66
N CYS A 72 -6.09 -12.53 20.83
CA CYS A 72 -5.31 -12.56 22.06
C CYS A 72 -4.25 -11.45 22.07
N ILE A 73 -4.34 -10.54 23.04
CA ILE A 73 -3.47 -9.36 23.13
C ILE A 73 -2.80 -9.34 24.50
N LEU A 74 -1.50 -9.04 24.56
CA LEU A 74 -0.84 -8.77 25.84
C LEU A 74 -1.48 -7.56 26.53
N SER A 75 -1.76 -7.64 27.83
CA SER A 75 -2.15 -6.45 28.60
C SER A 75 -0.95 -5.57 28.96
N SER A 76 0.20 -6.20 29.15
CA SER A 76 1.47 -5.56 29.50
C SER A 76 2.62 -6.53 29.26
N PHE A 77 3.84 -6.00 29.10
CA PHE A 77 5.04 -6.82 29.16
C PHE A 77 5.29 -7.39 30.57
N PRO A 78 6.13 -8.45 30.70
CA PRO A 78 6.56 -8.93 31.99
C PRO A 78 7.24 -7.80 32.80
N GLN A 79 7.07 -7.80 34.12
CA GLN A 79 7.64 -6.77 34.99
C GLN A 79 9.14 -6.55 34.73
N GLY A 80 9.58 -5.29 34.61
CA GLY A 80 11.00 -4.96 34.38
C GLY A 80 11.46 -5.11 32.92
N TYR A 81 10.56 -5.35 31.98
CA TYR A 81 10.78 -5.16 30.55
C TYR A 81 10.34 -3.76 30.14
N VAL A 82 11.22 -3.02 29.47
CA VAL A 82 10.99 -1.65 29.01
C VAL A 82 11.53 -1.46 27.60
N PHE A 83 10.93 -0.58 26.83
CA PHE A 83 11.43 -0.25 25.50
C PHE A 83 12.52 0.81 25.54
N TYR A 84 13.43 0.70 24.59
CA TYR A 84 14.48 1.69 24.35
C TYR A 84 14.60 2.01 22.86
N PHE A 85 14.75 3.29 22.52
CA PHE A 85 15.23 3.71 21.21
C PHE A 85 16.76 3.72 21.21
N ALA A 86 17.36 3.09 20.19
CA ALA A 86 18.78 3.29 19.90
C ALA A 86 18.93 4.42 18.88
N ASP A 87 19.50 5.55 19.30
CA ASP A 87 19.89 6.58 18.34
C ASP A 87 21.12 6.09 17.57
N ARG A 88 21.00 6.10 16.24
CA ARG A 88 22.15 5.94 15.36
C ARG A 88 22.59 7.33 14.93
N GLU A 89 23.79 7.73 15.34
CA GLU A 89 24.40 9.04 15.07
C GLU A 89 24.35 9.46 13.59
N TYR A 90 24.27 8.49 12.67
CA TYR A 90 24.29 8.71 11.21
C TYR A 90 22.93 8.51 10.50
N SER A 91 21.86 8.11 11.19
CA SER A 91 20.58 7.81 10.55
C SER A 91 19.44 8.48 11.30
N ARG A 92 19.16 9.74 10.94
CA ARG A 92 18.07 10.53 11.53
C ARG A 92 16.66 9.96 11.26
N LYS A 93 16.49 9.14 10.23
CA LYS A 93 15.15 8.72 9.75
C LYS A 93 14.59 7.44 10.38
N HIS A 94 15.40 6.59 11.02
CA HIS A 94 14.91 5.32 11.57
C HIS A 94 15.49 5.07 12.96
N LYS A 95 14.60 5.14 13.97
CA LYS A 95 14.91 4.74 15.35
C LYS A 95 14.62 3.24 15.50
N ASP A 96 15.66 2.47 15.77
CA ASP A 96 15.50 1.05 16.10
C ASP A 96 14.91 0.95 17.52
N VAL A 97 13.82 0.18 17.68
CA VAL A 97 13.20 -0.07 18.98
C VAL A 97 13.66 -1.42 19.53
N TYR A 98 13.97 -1.46 20.83
CA TYR A 98 14.41 -2.66 21.52
C TYR A 98 13.57 -2.88 22.76
N LEU A 99 13.15 -4.11 22.98
CA LEU A 99 12.56 -4.53 24.25
C LEU A 99 13.67 -5.06 25.17
N CYS A 100 13.89 -4.39 26.28
CA CYS A 100 15.00 -4.65 27.21
C CYS A 100 14.47 -5.10 28.57
N GLY A 101 14.91 -6.28 29.03
CA GLY A 101 14.69 -6.80 30.38
C GLY A 101 15.94 -7.53 30.85
N SER A 102 15.83 -8.83 31.15
CA SER A 102 17.00 -9.69 31.41
C SER A 102 17.92 -9.84 30.17
N LYS A 103 17.33 -9.66 28.98
CA LYS A 103 17.95 -9.71 27.65
C LYS A 103 17.40 -8.56 26.79
N ILE A 104 18.01 -8.36 25.64
CA ILE A 104 17.64 -7.31 24.67
C ILE A 104 17.11 -7.96 23.40
N PHE A 105 15.87 -7.67 23.02
CA PHE A 105 15.18 -8.21 21.86
C PHE A 105 14.90 -7.10 20.84
N ARG A 106 15.12 -7.37 19.56
CA ARG A 106 14.98 -6.39 18.46
C ARG A 106 13.65 -6.46 17.73
N SER A 107 12.89 -7.53 17.95
CA SER A 107 11.61 -7.77 17.30
C SER A 107 10.74 -8.68 18.16
N PRO A 108 9.42 -8.70 17.92
CA PRO A 108 8.51 -9.61 18.62
C PRO A 108 8.93 -11.08 18.43
N LEU A 109 9.35 -11.46 17.21
CA LEU A 109 9.77 -12.82 16.89
C LEU A 109 11.01 -13.28 17.68
N GLU A 110 11.93 -12.38 18.03
CA GLU A 110 13.06 -12.73 18.90
C GLU A 110 12.61 -13.03 20.35
N PHE A 111 11.49 -12.43 20.78
CA PHE A 111 10.97 -12.49 22.15
C PHE A 111 9.96 -13.63 22.39
N ILE A 112 9.24 -14.11 21.36
CA ILE A 112 8.17 -15.11 21.52
C ILE A 112 8.60 -16.36 22.30
N GLU A 113 9.74 -16.98 21.96
CA GLU A 113 10.22 -18.17 22.71
C GLU A 113 10.55 -17.85 24.16
N HIS A 114 11.00 -16.62 24.43
CA HIS A 114 11.27 -16.15 25.78
C HIS A 114 9.96 -15.95 26.55
N ALA A 115 8.95 -15.36 25.90
CA ALA A 115 7.60 -15.21 26.45
C ALA A 115 6.95 -16.57 26.78
N ILE A 116 7.05 -17.56 25.87
CA ILE A 116 6.54 -18.91 26.11
C ILE A 116 7.24 -19.54 27.33
N TRP A 117 8.55 -19.41 27.44
CA TRP A 117 9.31 -19.90 28.59
C TRP A 117 8.90 -19.21 29.90
N LEU A 118 8.76 -17.88 29.91
CA LEU A 118 8.26 -17.12 31.06
C LEU A 118 6.88 -17.62 31.51
N TYR A 119 6.00 -17.96 30.57
CA TYR A 119 4.68 -18.47 30.89
C TYR A 119 4.71 -19.93 31.39
N LYS A 120 5.54 -20.78 30.76
CA LYS A 120 5.57 -22.24 30.95
C LYS A 120 6.37 -22.68 32.19
N ASP A 121 7.55 -22.13 32.43
CA ASP A 121 8.49 -22.68 33.42
C ASP A 121 8.40 -21.95 34.77
N PRO A 122 7.84 -22.57 35.83
CA PRO A 122 7.61 -21.90 37.11
C PRO A 122 8.91 -21.53 37.83
N ASN A 123 9.98 -22.27 37.57
CA ASN A 123 11.27 -22.07 38.22
C ASN A 123 12.19 -21.11 37.45
N LEU A 124 11.76 -20.62 36.29
CA LEU A 124 12.55 -19.74 35.42
C LEU A 124 13.99 -20.28 35.20
N THR A 125 14.10 -21.58 34.87
CA THR A 125 15.39 -22.22 34.55
C THR A 125 15.84 -21.84 33.13
N PRO A 126 16.95 -21.06 32.97
CA PRO A 126 17.35 -20.51 31.67
C PRO A 126 17.62 -21.58 30.60
N GLU A 127 18.01 -22.79 31.00
CA GLU A 127 18.30 -23.92 30.11
C GLU A 127 17.07 -24.42 29.36
N LYS A 128 15.86 -24.13 29.87
CA LYS A 128 14.60 -24.48 29.19
C LYS A 128 14.14 -23.42 28.20
N CYS A 129 14.75 -22.24 28.19
CA CYS A 129 14.41 -21.18 27.25
C CYS A 129 15.03 -21.47 25.88
N ARG A 130 14.24 -21.36 24.81
CA ARG A 130 14.67 -21.61 23.42
C ARG A 130 14.93 -20.35 22.61
N CYS A 131 14.86 -19.17 23.23
CA CYS A 131 15.04 -17.91 22.51
C CYS A 131 16.50 -17.73 22.06
N THR A 132 16.69 -16.96 20.97
CA THR A 132 18.01 -16.72 20.39
C THR A 132 19.02 -16.12 21.39
N LYS A 133 18.55 -15.37 22.40
CA LYS A 133 19.41 -14.75 23.42
C LYS A 133 19.86 -15.72 24.51
N CYS A 134 19.13 -16.81 24.73
CA CYS A 134 19.45 -17.82 25.74
C CYS A 134 20.24 -18.98 25.12
N THR A 135 19.83 -19.49 23.95
CA THR A 135 20.47 -20.66 23.32
C THR A 135 21.58 -20.30 22.33
N ARG A 136 21.61 -19.05 21.85
CA ARG A 136 22.44 -18.63 20.71
C ARG A 136 22.10 -19.33 19.38
N THR A 137 20.94 -19.99 19.30
CA THR A 137 20.41 -20.53 18.04
C THR A 137 20.07 -19.38 17.09
N PRO A 138 20.40 -19.48 15.79
CA PRO A 138 20.03 -18.47 14.80
C PRO A 138 18.51 -18.23 14.76
N GLN A 139 18.10 -16.96 14.66
CA GLN A 139 16.68 -16.58 14.61
C GLN A 139 15.92 -17.25 13.45
N SER A 140 16.59 -17.54 12.33
CA SER A 140 16.00 -18.23 11.18
C SER A 140 15.55 -19.65 11.51
N GLU A 141 16.32 -20.38 12.31
CA GLU A 141 15.99 -21.74 12.73
C GLU A 141 14.83 -21.73 13.74
N ILE A 142 14.86 -20.81 14.70
CA ILE A 142 13.76 -20.60 15.66
C ILE A 142 12.47 -20.24 14.92
N THR A 143 12.56 -19.38 13.91
CA THR A 143 11.39 -18.97 13.11
C THR A 143 10.81 -20.16 12.32
N LYS A 144 11.67 -21.00 11.74
CA LYS A 144 11.25 -22.23 11.04
C LYS A 144 10.56 -23.20 12.00
N ASP A 145 11.11 -23.36 13.20
CA ASP A 145 10.54 -24.22 14.25
C ASP A 145 9.17 -23.70 14.73
N LEU A 146 9.04 -22.40 15.01
CA LEU A 146 7.76 -21.75 15.36
C LEU A 146 6.67 -21.99 14.30
N LYS A 147 7.03 -21.88 13.01
CA LYS A 147 6.13 -22.18 11.89
C LYS A 147 5.72 -23.64 11.86
N SER A 148 6.66 -24.57 12.02
CA SER A 148 6.34 -26.00 12.05
C SER A 148 5.45 -26.42 13.22
N ARG A 149 5.49 -25.68 14.33
CA ARG A 149 4.61 -25.89 15.49
C ARG A 149 3.26 -25.17 15.38
N GLY A 150 3.01 -24.41 14.31
CA GLY A 150 1.79 -23.62 14.18
C GLY A 150 1.67 -22.48 15.20
N ILE A 151 2.78 -22.04 15.80
CA ILE A 151 2.82 -20.97 16.82
C ILE A 151 3.09 -19.60 16.19
N PHE A 152 3.56 -19.60 14.94
CA PHE A 152 3.95 -18.38 14.23
C PHE A 152 2.76 -17.42 14.09
N PRO A 153 2.86 -16.17 14.57
CA PRO A 153 1.76 -15.22 14.51
C PRO A 153 1.50 -14.76 13.08
N GLU A 154 0.21 -14.63 12.76
CA GLU A 154 -0.30 -14.28 11.42
C GLU A 154 0.00 -12.83 11.05
N ILE A 155 0.26 -11.99 12.05
CA ILE A 155 0.67 -10.57 11.95
C ILE A 155 2.03 -10.39 11.22
N SER A 156 2.65 -11.48 10.78
CA SER A 156 3.91 -11.46 10.07
C SER A 156 3.72 -11.10 8.59
N LEU A 157 3.83 -9.79 8.32
CA LEU A 157 4.36 -9.17 7.10
C LEU A 157 3.41 -8.96 5.91
N SER A 158 2.31 -8.23 6.11
CA SER A 158 2.01 -7.19 5.12
C SER A 158 3.13 -6.13 5.21
N GLN A 159 3.82 -5.89 4.09
CA GLN A 159 4.45 -4.59 3.77
C GLN A 159 5.68 -4.15 4.58
N SER A 160 6.72 -4.98 4.66
CA SER A 160 8.08 -4.42 4.56
C SER A 160 8.91 -5.22 3.58
N THR A 161 8.68 -4.93 2.30
CA THR A 161 9.59 -5.20 1.19
C THR A 161 10.85 -4.34 1.29
N THR A 162 11.55 -4.34 2.44
CA THR A 162 13.01 -4.18 2.41
C THR A 162 13.63 -5.56 2.29
N GLN A 163 13.42 -6.20 1.12
CA GLN A 163 14.33 -7.25 0.69
C GLN A 163 15.73 -6.65 0.67
N ARG A 164 16.57 -7.17 1.57
CA ARG A 164 17.99 -6.90 1.62
C ARG A 164 18.56 -6.87 0.21
N ARG A 165 19.09 -5.71 -0.18
CA ARG A 165 20.14 -5.57 -1.20
C ARG A 165 21.24 -6.58 -0.91
N SER A 166 21.16 -7.79 -1.46
CA SER A 166 22.31 -8.67 -1.65
C SER A 166 23.01 -8.29 -2.96
N ASN A 167 23.24 -6.99 -3.19
CA ASN A 167 24.20 -6.51 -4.16
C ASN A 167 25.58 -6.51 -3.50
N ARG A 168 26.11 -7.70 -3.19
CA ARG A 168 27.56 -7.87 -3.18
C ARG A 168 27.93 -8.41 -4.55
N ILE A 169 28.14 -7.47 -5.46
CA ILE A 169 28.86 -7.69 -6.71
C ILE A 169 30.18 -8.37 -6.34
N ILE A 170 30.25 -9.69 -6.50
CA ILE A 170 31.53 -10.36 -6.68
C ILE A 170 32.02 -9.82 -8.01
N ARG A 171 32.94 -8.85 -7.96
CA ARG A 171 33.74 -8.48 -9.14
C ARG A 171 34.58 -9.70 -9.49
N THR A 172 34.03 -10.58 -10.32
CA THR A 172 34.82 -11.48 -11.15
C THR A 172 35.71 -10.59 -12.01
N ARG A 173 37.00 -10.53 -11.66
CA ARG A 173 38.01 -10.00 -12.56
C ARG A 173 37.97 -10.89 -13.80
N TYR A 174 37.56 -10.32 -14.93
CA TYR A 174 37.85 -10.92 -16.22
C TYR A 174 39.37 -11.04 -16.34
N PRO A 175 39.91 -12.22 -16.68
CA PRO A 175 41.32 -12.35 -16.99
C PRO A 175 41.59 -11.63 -18.31
N ASP A 176 42.47 -10.64 -18.22
CA ASP A 176 43.04 -9.92 -19.34
C ASP A 176 43.82 -10.91 -20.21
N SER A 177 43.41 -11.05 -21.46
CA SER A 177 44.01 -11.94 -22.45
C SER A 177 45.23 -11.27 -23.06
N GLN A 178 46.42 -11.79 -22.78
CA GLN A 178 47.61 -11.65 -23.63
C GLN A 178 48.22 -13.03 -23.93
N PRO A 179 48.71 -13.27 -25.16
CA PRO A 179 49.13 -14.57 -25.62
C PRO A 179 50.62 -14.78 -25.38
N THR A 180 51.01 -15.93 -24.82
CA THR A 180 52.36 -16.47 -25.01
C THR A 180 52.34 -17.98 -25.18
N PHE A 181 53.05 -18.38 -26.23
CA PHE A 181 53.33 -19.73 -26.69
C PHE A 181 53.91 -20.63 -25.59
N SER A 182 53.53 -21.91 -25.60
CA SER A 182 54.41 -23.07 -25.89
C SER A 182 53.93 -24.34 -25.17
N SER A 183 53.53 -25.34 -25.97
CA SER A 183 53.80 -26.78 -25.84
C SER A 183 53.94 -27.40 -24.44
N THR A 184 53.14 -28.42 -24.12
CA THR A 184 53.52 -29.85 -24.21
C THR A 184 52.26 -30.70 -23.95
N GLY A 185 51.95 -31.60 -24.88
CA GLY A 185 50.76 -32.46 -24.80
C GLY A 185 50.92 -33.62 -23.82
N GLN A 186 49.82 -33.98 -23.17
CA GLN A 186 49.59 -35.33 -22.67
C GLN A 186 48.12 -35.69 -22.87
N GLU A 187 47.92 -36.69 -23.72
CA GLU A 187 46.64 -37.30 -24.07
C GLU A 187 46.12 -38.13 -22.89
N THR A 188 44.82 -38.03 -22.61
CA THR A 188 44.09 -39.05 -21.84
C THR A 188 42.80 -39.42 -22.57
N PRO A 189 42.37 -40.70 -22.54
CA PRO A 189 41.47 -41.25 -23.53
C PRO A 189 39.99 -41.01 -23.22
N THR A 190 39.28 -40.64 -24.28
CA THR A 190 37.83 -40.46 -24.40
C THR A 190 37.09 -41.78 -24.14
N ARG A 191 36.25 -41.80 -23.11
CA ARG A 191 35.29 -42.89 -22.85
C ARG A 191 34.00 -42.61 -23.64
N SER A 192 33.81 -43.36 -24.71
CA SER A 192 32.58 -43.41 -25.49
C SER A 192 31.44 -44.01 -24.67
N GLN A 193 30.33 -43.28 -24.53
CA GLN A 193 29.04 -43.83 -24.10
C GLN A 193 28.11 -43.87 -25.30
N THR A 194 27.61 -45.07 -25.55
CA THR A 194 26.63 -45.45 -26.56
C THR A 194 25.23 -44.94 -26.21
N ASN A 195 24.59 -44.27 -27.17
CA ASN A 195 23.17 -43.90 -27.12
C ASN A 195 22.28 -45.15 -27.26
N PRO A 196 21.17 -45.26 -26.51
CA PRO A 196 20.11 -46.20 -26.81
C PRO A 196 19.09 -45.62 -27.82
N PRO A 197 18.32 -46.48 -28.52
CA PRO A 197 17.58 -46.11 -29.71
C PRO A 197 16.13 -45.67 -29.44
N GLY A 198 15.75 -44.63 -30.19
CA GLY A 198 14.45 -44.36 -30.81
C GLY A 198 13.17 -44.77 -30.08
N LEU A 199 12.40 -43.77 -29.65
CA LEU A 199 10.95 -43.87 -29.50
C LEU A 199 10.25 -42.83 -30.40
N PRO A 200 9.02 -43.11 -30.87
CA PRO A 200 8.39 -42.39 -31.97
C PRO A 200 7.90 -41.00 -31.56
N LEU A 201 8.11 -40.04 -32.46
CA LEU A 201 7.55 -38.69 -32.43
C LEU A 201 6.02 -38.76 -32.53
N GLU A 202 5.31 -38.34 -31.48
CA GLU A 202 3.93 -37.88 -31.58
C GLU A 202 3.90 -36.37 -31.82
N PRO A 203 2.92 -35.85 -32.59
CA PRO A 203 2.86 -34.44 -32.93
C PRO A 203 2.40 -33.61 -31.72
N GLU A 204 3.29 -32.75 -31.23
CA GLU A 204 3.03 -31.69 -30.28
C GLU A 204 1.96 -30.74 -30.88
N ARG A 205 0.72 -30.88 -30.42
CA ARG A 205 -0.30 -29.83 -30.60
C ARG A 205 0.04 -28.70 -29.63
N GLU A 206 0.35 -27.54 -30.19
CA GLU A 206 0.49 -26.26 -29.51
C GLU A 206 -0.82 -25.89 -28.78
N SER A 207 -1.00 -26.40 -27.57
CA SER A 207 -1.89 -25.81 -26.58
C SER A 207 -1.09 -24.79 -25.80
N HIS A 208 -1.19 -23.52 -26.17
CA HIS A 208 -0.74 -22.40 -25.34
C HIS A 208 -1.41 -22.51 -23.96
N GLY A 209 -0.67 -23.06 -23.01
CA GLY A 209 -1.07 -23.12 -21.62
C GLY A 209 -1.18 -21.71 -21.09
N ARG A 210 -2.42 -21.25 -20.85
CA ARG A 210 -2.71 -20.23 -19.83
C ARG A 210 -2.10 -20.77 -18.53
N GLN A 211 -0.89 -20.34 -18.20
CA GLN A 211 -0.34 -20.50 -16.86
C GLN A 211 -1.39 -19.90 -15.93
N LYS A 212 -1.98 -20.73 -15.06
CA LYS A 212 -2.74 -20.24 -13.91
C LYS A 212 -1.75 -19.50 -13.03
N VAL A 213 -1.55 -18.21 -13.32
CA VAL A 213 -0.91 -17.26 -12.42
C VAL A 213 -1.76 -17.32 -11.15
N THR A 214 -1.18 -17.82 -10.07
CA THR A 214 -1.78 -17.71 -8.74
C THR A 214 -1.90 -16.22 -8.46
N THR A 215 -3.10 -15.68 -8.65
CA THR A 215 -3.42 -14.27 -8.40
C THR A 215 -3.05 -13.96 -6.94
N PRO A 216 -2.24 -12.91 -6.69
CA PRO A 216 -2.00 -12.45 -5.32
C PRO A 216 -3.35 -12.20 -4.64
N THR A 217 -3.43 -12.53 -3.35
CA THR A 217 -4.63 -12.33 -2.54
C THR A 217 -5.08 -10.87 -2.70
N ARG A 218 -6.24 -10.68 -3.34
CA ARG A 218 -6.79 -9.35 -3.64
C ARG A 218 -6.89 -8.57 -2.32
N PRO A 219 -6.40 -7.32 -2.23
CA PRO A 219 -6.72 -6.48 -1.08
C PRO A 219 -8.24 -6.43 -0.92
N SER A 220 -8.73 -6.45 0.32
CA SER A 220 -10.18 -6.36 0.60
C SER A 220 -10.75 -5.19 -0.21
N PRO A 221 -11.88 -5.36 -0.91
CA PRO A 221 -12.51 -4.29 -1.70
C PRO A 221 -12.84 -3.03 -0.86
N GLU A 222 -12.76 -3.13 0.46
CA GLU A 222 -12.95 -2.04 1.42
C GLU A 222 -11.83 -1.00 1.37
N PHE A 223 -10.60 -1.36 0.96
CA PHE A 223 -9.46 -0.45 0.92
C PHE A 223 -9.16 0.01 -0.51
N GLN A 224 -9.70 1.18 -0.87
CA GLN A 224 -9.53 1.75 -2.20
C GLN A 224 -8.18 2.44 -2.41
N PHE A 225 -7.51 2.79 -1.32
CA PHE A 225 -6.21 3.46 -1.34
C PHE A 225 -5.06 2.53 -0.91
N ARG A 226 -3.88 2.75 -1.49
CA ARG A 226 -2.64 1.97 -1.29
C ARG A 226 -1.53 2.87 -0.76
N ILE A 227 -0.56 2.24 -0.09
CA ILE A 227 0.63 2.93 0.39
C ILE A 227 1.42 3.47 -0.81
N GLY A 228 1.77 4.75 -0.75
CA GLY A 228 2.48 5.49 -1.79
C GLY A 228 1.56 6.31 -2.68
N ASP A 229 0.24 6.04 -2.68
CA ASP A 229 -0.69 6.79 -3.52
C ASP A 229 -0.66 8.27 -3.17
N LEU A 230 -0.67 9.09 -4.21
CA LEU A 230 -0.87 10.52 -4.16
C LEU A 230 -2.38 10.78 -4.01
N VAL A 231 -2.72 11.56 -2.99
CA VAL A 231 -4.10 11.88 -2.62
C VAL A 231 -4.21 13.37 -2.33
N ASN A 232 -5.44 13.86 -2.27
CA ASN A 232 -5.78 15.16 -1.74
C ASN A 232 -6.41 14.99 -0.36
N VAL A 233 -5.85 15.66 0.64
CA VAL A 233 -6.37 15.69 2.00
C VAL A 233 -7.32 16.87 2.13
N LEU A 234 -8.55 16.62 2.58
CA LEU A 234 -9.47 17.68 2.96
C LEU A 234 -9.05 18.27 4.31
N LEU A 235 -8.92 19.60 4.38
CA LEU A 235 -8.54 20.28 5.62
C LEU A 235 -9.78 20.47 6.51
N GLU A 236 -9.66 20.13 7.79
CA GLU A 236 -10.69 20.41 8.81
C GLU A 236 -11.07 21.90 8.84
N HIS A 237 -10.07 22.77 8.64
CA HIS A 237 -10.25 24.21 8.54
C HIS A 237 -9.70 24.72 7.21
N THR A 238 -10.57 25.39 6.46
CA THR A 238 -10.15 26.12 5.25
C THR A 238 -9.18 27.23 5.64
N ILE A 239 -8.03 27.28 4.96
CA ILE A 239 -7.04 28.35 5.16
C ILE A 239 -7.43 29.50 4.23
N GLU A 240 -8.09 30.51 4.80
CA GLU A 240 -8.62 31.66 4.07
C GLU A 240 -7.54 32.70 3.76
N SER A 241 -7.49 33.16 2.50
CA SER A 241 -6.68 34.31 2.11
C SER A 241 -7.35 35.63 2.49
N THR A 242 -6.59 36.73 2.42
CA THR A 242 -7.17 38.08 2.42
C THR A 242 -8.03 38.35 1.18
N ASN A 243 -7.80 37.60 0.09
CA ASN A 243 -8.67 37.60 -1.08
C ASN A 243 -9.81 36.58 -0.87
N PRO A 244 -11.09 37.00 -0.85
CA PRO A 244 -12.21 36.10 -0.59
C PRO A 244 -12.42 35.02 -1.65
N ASN A 245 -11.79 35.15 -2.83
CA ASN A 245 -11.83 34.15 -3.89
C ASN A 245 -10.66 33.16 -3.85
N THR A 246 -9.89 33.16 -2.77
CA THR A 246 -8.68 32.34 -2.66
C THR A 246 -8.62 31.71 -1.28
N SER A 247 -8.67 30.38 -1.24
CA SER A 247 -8.53 29.62 -0.02
C SER A 247 -7.91 28.27 -0.31
N ILE A 248 -7.29 27.67 0.71
CA ILE A 248 -6.72 26.33 0.62
C ILE A 248 -7.62 25.41 1.44
N ARG A 249 -8.28 24.48 0.74
CA ARG A 249 -9.25 23.54 1.33
C ARG A 249 -8.80 22.10 1.23
N VAL A 250 -8.01 21.81 0.21
CA VAL A 250 -7.37 20.52 0.03
C VAL A 250 -5.85 20.70 0.02
N TRP A 251 -5.12 19.66 0.41
CA TRP A 251 -3.67 19.65 0.38
C TRP A 251 -3.13 18.34 -0.20
N PRO A 252 -2.20 18.36 -1.17
CA PRO A 252 -1.61 17.13 -1.70
C PRO A 252 -0.82 16.35 -0.64
N ALA A 253 -1.03 15.05 -0.56
CA ALA A 253 -0.32 14.17 0.36
C ALA A 253 -0.04 12.81 -0.28
N THR A 254 0.86 12.02 0.32
CA THR A 254 1.06 10.61 -0.07
C THR A 254 0.71 9.68 1.07
N ILE A 255 0.11 8.54 0.78
CA ILE A 255 -0.25 7.57 1.82
C ILE A 255 1.01 6.86 2.32
N VAL A 256 1.21 6.85 3.63
CA VAL A 256 2.36 6.23 4.30
C VAL A 256 1.96 4.89 4.91
N ASP A 257 0.79 4.84 5.52
CA ASP A 257 0.29 3.67 6.22
C ASP A 257 -1.24 3.66 6.19
N VAL A 258 -1.81 2.48 6.36
CA VAL A 258 -3.25 2.29 6.50
C VAL A 258 -3.43 1.52 7.79
N ILE A 259 -3.95 2.20 8.82
CA ILE A 259 -4.25 1.61 10.12
C ILE A 259 -5.60 0.92 9.96
N PRO A 260 -5.63 -0.43 9.88
CA PRO A 260 -6.89 -1.15 9.77
C PRO A 260 -7.75 -0.74 10.96
N ALA A 261 -9.05 -0.53 10.74
CA ALA A 261 -10.02 -0.28 11.79
C ALA A 261 -9.77 -1.32 12.89
N LEU A 262 -9.10 -0.89 13.96
CA LEU A 262 -8.98 -1.72 15.14
C LEU A 262 -10.40 -1.91 15.63
N TYR A 263 -10.73 -3.13 16.06
CA TYR A 263 -12.04 -3.44 16.65
C TYR A 263 -12.54 -2.24 17.47
N PRO A 264 -13.76 -1.72 17.24
CA PRO A 264 -14.30 -0.50 17.87
C PRO A 264 -14.05 -0.42 19.39
N GLN A 265 -14.00 -1.59 20.02
CA GLN A 265 -13.71 -1.84 21.43
C GLN A 265 -12.34 -1.30 21.92
N LEU A 266 -11.31 -1.30 21.06
CA LEU A 266 -9.99 -0.73 21.38
C LEU A 266 -10.00 0.81 21.31
N ARG A 267 -10.81 1.42 20.42
CA ARG A 267 -10.96 2.88 20.36
C ARG A 267 -11.59 3.43 21.64
N GLU A 268 -12.60 2.75 22.17
CA GLU A 268 -13.27 3.12 23.42
C GLU A 268 -12.30 3.03 24.62
N ALA A 269 -11.46 1.99 24.68
CA ALA A 269 -10.46 1.83 25.73
C ALA A 269 -9.34 2.89 25.70
N VAL A 270 -9.06 3.48 24.52
CA VAL A 270 -8.03 4.52 24.33
C VAL A 270 -8.62 5.94 24.45
N GLY A 271 -9.94 6.07 24.59
CA GLY A 271 -10.62 7.37 24.71
C GLY A 271 -10.72 8.14 23.40
N TYR A 272 -10.66 7.44 22.26
CA TYR A 272 -10.85 8.03 20.94
C TYR A 272 -12.36 8.22 20.68
N ASN A 273 -12.87 9.43 20.95
CA ASN A 273 -14.28 9.77 20.72
C ASN A 273 -14.52 10.15 19.25
N SER A 274 -14.35 9.23 18.30
CA SER A 274 -14.76 9.47 16.92
C SER A 274 -16.23 9.06 16.74
N THR A 275 -17.11 10.00 16.38
CA THR A 275 -18.53 9.74 16.09
C THR A 275 -18.80 9.17 14.69
N GLY A 276 -17.77 8.63 14.02
CA GLY A 276 -17.85 8.07 12.66
C GLY A 276 -18.24 6.59 12.67
N SER A 277 -18.75 6.08 11.54
CA SER A 277 -19.17 4.68 11.39
C SER A 277 -18.04 3.70 11.77
N ASP A 278 -18.37 2.71 12.59
CA ASP A 278 -17.45 1.81 13.31
C ASP A 278 -16.43 1.00 12.46
N ASP A 279 -16.57 0.99 11.12
CA ASP A 279 -15.74 0.15 10.25
C ASP A 279 -14.66 0.92 9.46
N CYS A 280 -14.50 2.23 9.68
CA CYS A 280 -13.54 3.02 8.90
C CYS A 280 -12.10 2.93 9.44
N SER A 281 -11.20 2.51 8.58
CA SER A 281 -9.76 2.42 8.86
C SER A 281 -9.11 3.79 8.73
N ASP A 282 -8.28 4.19 9.70
CA ASP A 282 -7.57 5.46 9.61
C ASP A 282 -6.41 5.34 8.63
N ILE A 283 -6.15 6.39 7.87
CA ILE A 283 -5.10 6.43 6.88
C ILE A 283 -4.06 7.45 7.34
N VAL A 284 -2.79 7.03 7.36
CA VAL A 284 -1.67 7.90 7.68
C VAL A 284 -1.12 8.46 6.38
N VAL A 285 -1.11 9.79 6.27
CA VAL A 285 -0.64 10.51 5.08
C VAL A 285 0.56 11.39 5.41
N GLN A 286 1.51 11.49 4.48
CA GLN A 286 2.60 12.45 4.50
C GLN A 286 2.19 13.67 3.68
N VAL A 287 2.04 14.81 4.34
CA VAL A 287 1.65 16.05 3.67
C VAL A 287 2.81 16.53 2.79
N LEU A 288 2.57 16.74 1.49
CA LEU A 288 3.59 17.23 0.59
C LEU A 288 3.93 18.70 0.91
N GLY A 289 5.19 19.08 0.70
CA GLY A 289 5.71 20.38 1.12
C GLY A 289 6.28 20.40 2.55
N PHE A 290 6.05 19.34 3.33
CA PHE A 290 6.63 19.14 4.66
C PHE A 290 7.50 17.88 4.67
N THR A 291 8.57 17.88 5.47
CA THR A 291 9.47 16.72 5.56
C THR A 291 8.95 15.64 6.51
N ASP A 292 8.30 16.05 7.59
CA ASP A 292 7.98 15.16 8.72
C ASP A 292 6.53 15.33 9.22
N LEU A 293 5.70 16.14 8.56
CA LEU A 293 4.28 16.30 8.93
C LEU A 293 3.47 15.11 8.40
N GLN A 294 3.05 14.24 9.31
CA GLN A 294 2.10 13.16 9.03
C GLN A 294 0.77 13.44 9.71
N LEU A 295 -0.32 13.16 9.00
CA LEU A 295 -1.68 13.25 9.53
C LEU A 295 -2.28 11.85 9.55
N THR A 296 -3.12 11.57 10.53
CA THR A 296 -3.94 10.36 10.60
C THR A 296 -5.37 10.79 10.40
N LEU A 297 -5.97 10.39 9.28
CA LEU A 297 -7.24 10.91 8.81
C LEU A 297 -8.20 9.76 8.51
N PRO A 298 -9.51 9.94 8.72
CA PRO A 298 -10.49 8.99 8.27
C PRO A 298 -10.59 8.99 6.72
N PRO A 299 -11.08 7.92 6.09
CA PRO A 299 -11.12 7.80 4.62
C PRO A 299 -11.98 8.84 3.90
N ASP A 300 -12.98 9.44 4.56
CA ASP A 300 -13.83 10.49 4.01
C ASP A 300 -13.13 11.85 3.91
N GLU A 301 -12.01 12.04 4.60
CA GLU A 301 -11.14 13.21 4.46
C GLU A 301 -10.06 13.04 3.39
N ILE A 302 -10.06 11.90 2.68
CA ILE A 302 -9.07 11.58 1.66
C ILE A 302 -9.75 11.44 0.31
N LEU A 303 -9.32 12.26 -0.63
CA LEU A 303 -9.82 12.29 -2.00
C LEU A 303 -8.73 11.74 -2.94
N PRO A 304 -9.10 11.02 -4.02
CA PRO A 304 -8.16 10.72 -5.09
C PRO A 304 -7.49 12.00 -5.60
N TYR A 305 -6.19 11.94 -5.89
CA TYR A 305 -5.50 13.12 -6.40
C TYR A 305 -6.09 13.55 -7.74
N ASN A 306 -6.52 14.80 -7.81
CA ASN A 306 -6.95 15.45 -9.05
C ASN A 306 -6.40 16.88 -9.08
N PRO A 307 -5.66 17.26 -10.14
CA PRO A 307 -5.06 18.58 -10.24
C PRO A 307 -6.09 19.73 -10.29
N ILE A 308 -7.34 19.48 -10.69
CA ILE A 308 -8.42 20.48 -10.80
C ILE A 308 -8.73 21.14 -9.45
N PHE A 309 -8.49 20.46 -8.33
CA PHE A 309 -8.71 21.05 -7.02
C PHE A 309 -7.72 22.18 -6.66
N HIS A 310 -6.70 22.40 -7.49
CA HIS A 310 -5.61 23.36 -7.23
C HIS A 310 -5.65 24.59 -8.15
N ASP A 311 -6.84 25.00 -8.59
CA ASP A 311 -7.11 26.16 -9.47
C ASP A 311 -6.76 27.54 -8.87
N ILE A 312 -5.91 27.62 -7.84
CA ILE A 312 -5.34 28.91 -7.43
C ILE A 312 -4.50 29.40 -8.61
N PRO A 313 -4.84 30.53 -9.26
CA PRO A 313 -4.09 31.01 -10.41
C PRO A 313 -2.66 31.30 -9.95
N LEU A 314 -1.77 30.38 -10.29
CA LEU A 314 -0.35 30.46 -10.00
C LEU A 314 0.21 31.56 -10.89
N SER A 315 0.09 32.81 -10.47
CA SER A 315 0.80 33.88 -11.14
C SER A 315 2.29 33.54 -11.05
N ASP A 316 2.98 33.49 -12.20
CA ASP A 316 4.43 33.26 -12.29
C ASP A 316 5.26 34.21 -11.40
N SER A 317 4.63 35.30 -10.90
CA SER A 317 5.18 36.29 -9.98
C SER A 317 5.33 35.86 -8.51
N LEU A 318 4.79 34.73 -8.07
CA LEU A 318 5.20 34.12 -6.78
C LEU A 318 6.54 33.40 -6.96
N SER A 319 7.53 34.17 -7.39
CA SER A 319 8.92 33.73 -7.51
C SER A 319 9.37 33.25 -6.14
N LEU A 320 9.75 31.98 -6.05
CA LEU A 320 10.34 31.29 -4.89
C LEU A 320 11.57 31.97 -4.27
N GLU A 321 11.98 33.15 -4.76
CA GLU A 321 13.08 33.96 -4.23
C GLU A 321 12.85 34.37 -2.76
N ILE A 322 11.60 34.44 -2.28
CA ILE A 322 11.29 34.75 -0.88
C ILE A 322 11.64 33.58 0.07
N VAL A 323 11.74 32.35 -0.44
CA VAL A 323 12.24 31.20 0.34
C VAL A 323 13.69 30.93 -0.08
N GLY A 324 14.58 31.88 0.23
CA GLY A 324 16.01 31.65 0.10
C GLY A 324 16.43 30.35 0.81
N ASN A 325 17.44 29.66 0.27
CA ASN A 325 17.97 28.36 0.74
C ASN A 325 18.27 28.24 2.25
N ASN A 326 18.18 29.33 3.01
CA ASN A 326 18.38 29.38 4.45
C ASN A 326 17.07 29.30 5.29
N SER A 327 15.87 29.44 4.71
CA SER A 327 14.59 29.40 5.46
C SER A 327 13.86 28.05 5.40
N VAL A 328 14.18 27.17 4.43
CA VAL A 328 13.54 25.84 4.33
C VAL A 328 13.87 24.96 5.54
N ASN A 329 15.05 25.15 6.15
CA ASN A 329 15.46 24.39 7.33
C ASN A 329 14.67 24.79 8.60
N HIS A 330 14.02 25.95 8.65
CA HIS A 330 13.26 26.39 9.84
C HIS A 330 11.78 25.99 9.81
N VAL A 331 11.24 25.62 8.65
CA VAL A 331 9.85 25.15 8.49
C VAL A 331 9.72 23.64 8.75
N GLN A 332 10.82 22.94 9.04
CA GLN A 332 10.88 21.47 9.20
C GLN A 332 10.26 20.95 10.52
N GLU A 333 9.88 21.80 11.47
CA GLU A 333 9.36 21.38 12.78
C GLU A 333 7.93 21.88 13.06
N LEU A 334 7.09 22.01 12.03
CA LEU A 334 5.68 22.27 12.26
C LEU A 334 4.95 20.96 12.60
N ALA A 335 4.38 20.90 13.79
CA ALA A 335 3.54 19.79 14.25
C ALA A 335 2.13 19.80 13.64
N SER A 336 1.75 20.90 12.96
CA SER A 336 0.46 21.10 12.30
C SER A 336 0.60 21.96 11.05
N LEU A 337 -0.40 21.96 10.19
CA LEU A 337 -0.47 22.89 9.07
C LEU A 337 -0.53 24.35 9.57
N PRO A 338 0.10 25.33 8.86
CA PRO A 338 -0.05 26.73 9.19
C PRO A 338 -1.51 27.17 9.00
N SER A 339 -2.07 27.88 9.98
CA SER A 339 -3.41 28.45 9.89
C SER A 339 -3.46 29.77 9.10
N GLU A 340 -2.32 30.43 8.91
CA GLU A 340 -2.22 31.69 8.18
C GLU A 340 -1.90 31.45 6.70
N PHE A 341 -2.73 32.00 5.81
CA PHE A 341 -2.59 31.80 4.37
C PHE A 341 -1.23 32.23 3.82
N GLU A 342 -0.68 33.37 4.26
CA GLU A 342 0.61 33.86 3.78
C GLU A 342 1.78 32.92 4.09
N VAL A 343 1.66 32.12 5.16
CA VAL A 343 2.64 31.10 5.55
C VAL A 343 2.37 29.78 4.81
N ALA A 344 1.10 29.41 4.66
CA ALA A 344 0.68 28.18 4.02
C ALA A 344 0.88 28.18 2.49
N ALA A 345 0.59 29.30 1.82
CA ALA A 345 0.52 29.38 0.37
C ALA A 345 1.82 28.99 -0.34
N PRO A 346 3.03 29.42 0.09
CA PRO A 346 4.28 28.98 -0.54
C PRO A 346 4.53 27.47 -0.42
N LEU A 347 4.18 26.87 0.73
CA LEU A 347 4.32 25.43 0.99
C LEU A 347 3.32 24.63 0.16
N TYR A 348 2.08 25.10 0.12
CA TYR A 348 1.03 24.51 -0.70
C TYR A 348 1.39 24.54 -2.19
N HIS A 349 1.88 25.68 -2.68
CA HIS A 349 2.33 25.79 -4.06
C HIS A 349 3.47 24.82 -4.38
N HIS A 350 4.44 24.66 -3.47
CA HIS A 350 5.49 23.65 -3.63
C HIS A 350 4.92 22.23 -3.65
N ALA A 351 3.97 21.92 -2.78
CA ALA A 351 3.26 20.65 -2.71
C ALA A 351 2.55 20.32 -4.03
N VAL A 352 1.77 21.27 -4.58
CA VAL A 352 1.05 21.11 -5.86
C VAL A 352 2.02 20.87 -7.02
N ARG A 353 3.14 21.59 -7.08
CA ARG A 353 4.16 21.37 -8.11
C ARG A 353 4.81 19.99 -8.02
N LEU A 354 5.10 19.53 -6.80
CA LEU A 354 5.65 18.20 -6.58
C LEU A 354 4.63 17.12 -6.97
N ALA A 355 3.38 17.27 -6.53
CA ALA A 355 2.27 16.38 -6.85
C ALA A 355 2.02 16.30 -8.36
N SER A 356 2.01 17.43 -9.06
CA SER A 356 1.88 17.50 -10.52
C SER A 356 3.03 16.79 -11.24
N LYS A 357 4.26 16.90 -10.74
CA LYS A 357 5.40 16.18 -11.30
C LYS A 357 5.23 14.66 -11.12
N ILE A 358 4.89 14.21 -9.92
CA ILE A 358 4.64 12.79 -9.63
C ILE A 358 3.52 12.27 -10.54
N ALA A 359 2.41 13.00 -10.64
CA ALA A 359 1.25 12.63 -11.45
C ALA A 359 1.54 12.56 -12.97
N SER A 360 2.64 13.15 -13.44
CA SER A 360 3.06 13.10 -14.85
C SER A 360 4.04 11.98 -15.17
N GLU A 361 4.51 11.23 -14.16
CA GLU A 361 5.49 10.17 -14.32
C GLU A 361 4.83 8.80 -14.11
N TRP A 362 5.38 7.76 -14.72
CA TRP A 362 4.99 6.38 -14.44
C TRP A 362 6.23 5.52 -14.22
N SER A 363 6.10 4.44 -13.45
CA SER A 363 7.22 3.54 -13.17
C SER A 363 6.79 2.11 -12.91
N ILE A 364 7.68 1.15 -13.17
CA ILE A 364 7.42 -0.27 -12.92
C ILE A 364 7.71 -0.61 -11.46
N LEU A 365 6.73 -1.17 -10.75
CA LEU A 365 6.87 -1.60 -9.36
C LEU A 365 7.40 -3.03 -9.26
N GLU A 366 6.71 -3.96 -9.90
CA GLU A 366 7.02 -5.39 -9.85
C GLU A 366 7.24 -5.91 -11.27
N ARG A 367 8.49 -6.25 -11.58
CA ARG A 367 8.84 -6.84 -12.89
C ARG A 367 8.38 -8.28 -12.95
N CYS A 368 7.62 -8.62 -13.99
CA CYS A 368 7.28 -9.99 -14.29
C CYS A 368 7.56 -10.31 -15.75
N GLN A 369 8.64 -11.05 -16.00
CA GLN A 369 9.07 -11.51 -17.32
C GLN A 369 9.57 -10.38 -18.25
N THR A 370 10.69 -10.66 -18.89
CA THR A 370 11.27 -9.81 -19.93
C THR A 370 11.53 -10.71 -21.12
N LYS A 371 11.00 -10.32 -22.28
CA LYS A 371 11.16 -11.05 -23.53
C LYS A 371 11.77 -10.12 -24.56
N THR A 372 12.88 -10.53 -25.16
CA THR A 372 13.42 -9.85 -26.34
C THR A 372 12.65 -10.35 -27.56
N LEU A 373 12.11 -9.43 -28.34
CA LEU A 373 11.40 -9.71 -29.58
C LEU A 373 12.39 -9.81 -30.75
N ASP A 374 11.99 -10.47 -31.84
CA ASP A 374 12.86 -10.73 -32.99
C ASP A 374 13.34 -9.44 -33.71
N ASN A 375 12.59 -8.36 -33.56
CA ASN A 375 12.93 -7.02 -34.06
C ASN A 375 13.95 -6.28 -33.16
N GLY A 376 14.39 -6.88 -32.05
CA GLY A 376 15.32 -6.28 -31.10
C GLY A 376 14.66 -5.41 -30.02
N GLU A 377 13.33 -5.28 -30.02
CA GLU A 377 12.59 -4.63 -28.94
C GLU A 377 12.61 -5.49 -27.67
N THR A 378 12.53 -4.82 -26.52
CA THR A 378 12.37 -5.51 -25.24
C THR A 378 10.94 -5.33 -24.76
N LEU A 379 10.20 -6.43 -24.64
CA LEU A 379 8.89 -6.48 -24.01
C LEU A 379 9.07 -6.81 -22.53
N ILE A 380 8.62 -5.92 -21.66
CA ILE A 380 8.55 -6.15 -20.22
C ILE A 380 7.09 -6.33 -19.85
N GLN A 381 6.76 -7.46 -19.24
CA GLN A 381 5.43 -7.61 -18.64
C GLN A 381 5.52 -7.22 -17.17
N ALA A 382 4.46 -6.65 -16.63
CA ALA A 382 4.40 -6.26 -15.23
C ALA A 382 3.05 -6.64 -14.63
N ASN A 383 3.07 -6.93 -13.32
CA ASN A 383 1.83 -7.12 -12.56
C ASN A 383 1.34 -5.80 -11.95
N SER A 384 2.24 -4.82 -11.81
CA SER A 384 1.93 -3.54 -11.19
C SER A 384 2.85 -2.43 -11.69
N ILE A 385 2.29 -1.24 -11.83
CA ILE A 385 2.97 0.00 -12.18
C ILE A 385 2.47 1.15 -11.28
N TRP A 386 3.32 2.16 -11.05
CA TRP A 386 2.84 3.50 -10.72
C TRP A 386 2.44 4.17 -12.02
N LEU A 387 1.20 4.63 -12.14
CA LEU A 387 0.75 5.51 -13.21
C LEU A 387 0.36 6.85 -12.59
N GLY A 388 1.19 7.87 -12.80
CA GLY A 388 1.06 9.14 -12.13
C GLY A 388 1.15 8.99 -10.61
N GLY A 389 0.08 9.37 -9.94
CA GLY A 389 -0.04 9.34 -8.49
C GLY A 389 -0.50 8.00 -7.91
N GLU A 390 -0.86 7.01 -8.71
CA GLU A 390 -1.56 5.81 -8.22
C GLU A 390 -0.83 4.52 -8.58
N GLU A 391 -0.80 3.57 -7.65
CA GLU A 391 -0.38 2.20 -7.94
C GLU A 391 -1.54 1.49 -8.64
N LEU A 392 -1.30 1.01 -9.85
CA LEU A 392 -2.19 0.14 -10.61
C LEU A 392 -1.68 -1.30 -10.59
N GLN A 393 -2.60 -2.25 -10.50
CA GLN A 393 -2.34 -3.69 -10.45
C GLN A 393 -3.24 -4.44 -11.44
N VAL A 394 -2.78 -5.62 -11.87
CA VAL A 394 -3.63 -6.55 -12.62
C VAL A 394 -4.84 -6.95 -11.76
N GLY A 395 -6.03 -6.86 -12.33
CA GLY A 395 -7.32 -7.03 -11.64
C GLY A 395 -7.94 -5.73 -11.11
N ASP A 396 -7.25 -4.59 -11.27
CA ASP A 396 -7.83 -3.30 -10.95
C ASP A 396 -8.89 -2.89 -11.97
N PHE A 397 -9.83 -2.08 -11.49
CA PHE A 397 -10.82 -1.41 -12.31
C PHE A 397 -10.46 0.07 -12.38
N VAL A 398 -10.30 0.60 -13.59
CA VAL A 398 -9.78 1.95 -13.84
C VAL A 398 -10.71 2.73 -14.75
N LYS A 399 -10.62 4.06 -14.70
CA LYS A 399 -11.33 4.99 -15.56
C LYS A 399 -10.49 5.31 -16.78
N VAL A 400 -11.12 5.32 -17.96
CA VAL A 400 -10.44 5.54 -19.25
C VAL A 400 -11.00 6.75 -19.98
N ALA A 401 -10.12 7.59 -20.51
CA ALA A 401 -10.45 8.66 -21.44
C ALA A 401 -9.96 8.30 -22.84
N LEU A 402 -10.87 7.72 -23.64
CA LEU A 402 -10.57 7.31 -25.01
C LEU A 402 -10.71 8.49 -25.99
N PRO A 403 -9.84 8.59 -27.02
CA PRO A 403 -10.08 9.45 -28.17
C PRO A 403 -11.44 9.16 -28.82
N ASN A 404 -12.11 10.20 -29.34
CA ASN A 404 -13.47 10.09 -29.88
C ASN A 404 -13.58 9.08 -31.04
N ASP A 405 -12.57 8.99 -31.89
CA ASP A 405 -12.49 8.04 -32.99
C ASP A 405 -12.44 6.59 -32.50
N VAL A 406 -11.56 6.30 -31.53
CA VAL A 406 -11.44 4.98 -30.88
C VAL A 406 -12.75 4.60 -30.17
N LEU A 407 -13.33 5.55 -29.45
CA LEU A 407 -14.61 5.36 -28.77
C LEU A 407 -15.75 5.04 -29.76
N ASN A 408 -15.85 5.78 -30.85
CA ASN A 408 -16.86 5.54 -31.88
C ASN A 408 -16.70 4.16 -32.53
N GLU A 409 -15.46 3.72 -32.77
CA GLU A 409 -15.19 2.38 -33.29
C GLU A 409 -15.66 1.29 -32.33
N LEU A 410 -15.33 1.40 -31.04
CA LEU A 410 -15.75 0.46 -30.01
C LEU A 410 -17.28 0.40 -29.87
N VAL A 411 -17.94 1.55 -29.90
CA VAL A 411 -19.41 1.65 -29.79
C VAL A 411 -20.08 1.03 -31.02
N ASN A 412 -19.55 1.27 -32.21
CA ASN A 412 -20.07 0.66 -33.44
C ASN A 412 -19.94 -0.87 -33.42
N ARG A 413 -18.89 -1.42 -32.77
CA ARG A 413 -18.72 -2.86 -32.56
C ARG A 413 -19.70 -3.43 -31.52
N ALA A 414 -19.94 -2.70 -30.43
CA ALA A 414 -20.85 -3.11 -29.36
C ALA A 414 -22.34 -3.11 -29.75
N GLY A 415 -22.68 -2.52 -30.90
CA GLY A 415 -24.04 -2.39 -31.40
C GLY A 415 -24.76 -1.14 -30.88
N PRO A 416 -26.00 -0.86 -31.37
CA PRO A 416 -26.73 0.33 -31.00
C PRO A 416 -27.03 0.35 -29.49
N SER A 417 -26.46 1.34 -28.79
CA SER A 417 -26.83 1.63 -27.40
C SER A 417 -28.01 2.60 -27.39
N PRO A 418 -29.00 2.41 -26.49
CA PRO A 418 -30.19 3.26 -26.40
C PRO A 418 -29.88 4.70 -25.96
N SER A 419 -28.69 4.97 -25.40
CA SER A 419 -28.29 6.31 -24.95
C SER A 419 -27.19 6.92 -25.84
N PRO A 420 -27.43 8.09 -26.47
CA PRO A 420 -26.45 8.77 -27.32
C PRO A 420 -25.36 9.53 -26.53
N LYS A 421 -25.36 9.45 -25.20
CA LYS A 421 -24.36 10.09 -24.33
C LYS A 421 -23.57 9.01 -23.60
N LEU A 422 -22.30 8.90 -23.96
CA LEU A 422 -21.35 7.96 -23.38
C LEU A 422 -20.76 8.62 -22.14
N ASP A 423 -21.42 8.42 -21.02
CA ASP A 423 -21.01 9.02 -19.78
C ASP A 423 -20.24 7.95 -18.98
N GLY A 424 -18.92 7.89 -19.17
CA GLY A 424 -17.99 7.05 -18.41
C GLY A 424 -17.61 5.70 -19.06
N ILE A 425 -16.34 5.57 -19.44
CA ILE A 425 -15.73 4.30 -19.86
C ILE A 425 -14.76 3.84 -18.78
N PHE A 426 -14.85 2.55 -18.46
CA PHE A 426 -14.03 1.88 -17.47
C PHE A 426 -13.33 0.67 -18.08
N ALA A 427 -12.25 0.26 -17.45
CA ALA A 427 -11.45 -0.87 -17.87
C ALA A 427 -11.09 -1.77 -16.70
N HIS A 428 -11.23 -3.08 -16.88
CA HIS A 428 -10.68 -4.09 -15.98
C HIS A 428 -9.32 -4.56 -16.51
N ILE A 429 -8.26 -4.43 -15.72
CA ILE A 429 -6.88 -4.68 -16.17
C ILE A 429 -6.54 -6.16 -16.12
N TYR A 430 -6.02 -6.70 -17.22
CA TYR A 430 -5.50 -8.08 -17.30
C TYR A 430 -3.97 -8.18 -17.34
N GLY A 431 -3.29 -7.12 -17.76
CA GLY A 431 -1.83 -7.13 -17.88
C GLY A 431 -1.26 -5.79 -18.31
N PHE A 432 0.00 -5.55 -17.95
CA PHE A 432 0.79 -4.42 -18.43
C PHE A 432 1.91 -4.93 -19.33
N ASP A 433 1.95 -4.45 -20.55
CA ASP A 433 2.96 -4.76 -21.57
C ASP A 433 3.72 -3.48 -21.92
N ILE A 434 5.01 -3.43 -21.60
CA ILE A 434 5.86 -2.25 -21.81
C ILE A 434 6.86 -2.58 -22.90
N LYS A 435 6.76 -1.89 -24.03
CA LYS A 435 7.68 -2.05 -25.15
C LYS A 435 8.74 -0.96 -25.06
N ILE A 436 10.00 -1.37 -24.95
CA ILE A 436 11.13 -0.43 -24.96
C ILE A 436 11.82 -0.53 -26.32
N ASP A 437 11.77 0.57 -27.08
CA ASP A 437 12.54 0.70 -28.31
C ASP A 437 13.99 1.06 -27.96
N THR A 438 14.87 0.09 -28.13
CA THR A 438 16.31 0.25 -27.86
C THR A 438 17.01 1.15 -28.89
N GLN A 439 16.40 1.36 -30.07
CA GLN A 439 16.92 2.22 -31.13
C GLN A 439 16.45 3.67 -30.97
N ALA A 440 15.20 3.89 -30.53
CA ALA A 440 14.62 5.22 -30.31
C ALA A 440 14.99 5.85 -28.94
N ARG A 441 16.28 5.80 -28.56
CA ARG A 441 16.80 6.41 -27.31
C ARG A 441 16.13 5.91 -26.01
N GLY A 442 15.48 4.75 -26.04
CA GLY A 442 14.83 4.18 -24.86
C GLY A 442 13.47 4.78 -24.54
N GLU A 443 12.75 5.29 -25.55
CA GLU A 443 11.32 5.57 -25.42
C GLU A 443 10.58 4.26 -25.09
N ALA A 444 9.70 4.33 -24.10
CA ALA A 444 8.94 3.18 -23.61
C ALA A 444 7.46 3.45 -23.87
N ASP A 445 6.83 2.57 -24.64
CA ASP A 445 5.38 2.60 -24.88
C ASP A 445 4.70 1.66 -23.90
N LEU A 446 3.77 2.22 -23.11
CA LEU A 446 2.99 1.48 -22.14
C LEU A 446 1.69 1.03 -22.79
N SER A 447 1.55 -0.27 -22.99
CA SER A 447 0.31 -0.90 -23.45
C SER A 447 -0.35 -1.66 -22.30
N VAL A 448 -1.66 -1.49 -22.13
CA VAL A 448 -2.42 -2.13 -21.05
C VAL A 448 -3.48 -3.03 -21.67
N SER A 449 -3.41 -4.33 -21.38
CA SER A 449 -4.42 -5.29 -21.79
C SER A 449 -5.62 -5.22 -20.85
N VAL A 450 -6.82 -4.94 -21.38
CA VAL A 450 -8.02 -4.68 -20.57
C VAL A 450 -9.28 -5.32 -21.14
N ALA A 451 -10.32 -5.42 -20.31
CA ALA A 451 -11.71 -5.49 -20.75
C ALA A 451 -12.41 -4.13 -20.56
N LEU A 452 -13.12 -3.65 -21.57
CA LEU A 452 -13.77 -2.34 -21.57
C LEU A 452 -15.25 -2.43 -21.18
N PHE A 453 -15.65 -1.55 -20.27
CA PHE A 453 -17.01 -1.44 -19.75
C PHE A 453 -17.54 -0.04 -19.96
N LYS A 454 -18.80 0.06 -20.37
CA LYS A 454 -19.58 1.28 -20.37
C LYS A 454 -20.44 1.32 -19.12
N LEU A 455 -20.52 2.47 -18.47
CA LEU A 455 -21.49 2.71 -17.43
C LEU A 455 -22.85 3.06 -18.06
N GLU A 456 -23.89 2.30 -17.75
CA GLU A 456 -25.25 2.54 -18.24
C GLU A 456 -26.21 2.70 -17.05
N PRO A 457 -27.21 3.59 -17.13
CA PRO A 457 -28.27 3.65 -16.12
C PRO A 457 -28.94 2.29 -15.98
N GLU A 458 -29.21 1.88 -14.74
CA GLU A 458 -29.92 0.63 -14.47
C GLU A 458 -31.39 0.81 -14.88
N GLU A 459 -31.83 0.10 -15.93
CA GLU A 459 -33.25 0.02 -16.27
C GLU A 459 -33.95 -0.73 -15.13
N ASN A 460 -35.04 -0.14 -14.63
CA ASN A 460 -35.67 -0.46 -13.34
C ASN A 460 -36.47 -1.78 -13.37
N ASP A 461 -35.90 -2.82 -13.97
CA ASP A 461 -36.58 -4.07 -14.31
C ASP A 461 -36.72 -5.01 -13.10
N GLY A 462 -36.28 -4.58 -11.92
CA GLY A 462 -36.57 -5.19 -10.62
C GLY A 462 -36.05 -6.62 -10.39
N ASN A 463 -35.38 -7.23 -11.38
CA ASN A 463 -35.00 -8.65 -11.36
C ASN A 463 -33.55 -8.94 -11.75
N GLY A 464 -32.72 -7.93 -11.96
CA GLY A 464 -31.29 -8.11 -12.24
C GLY A 464 -30.51 -8.44 -10.98
N ARG A 465 -30.44 -9.71 -10.59
CA ARG A 465 -29.39 -10.15 -9.66
C ARG A 465 -28.04 -9.95 -10.36
N MET A 466 -27.20 -9.04 -9.86
CA MET A 466 -25.79 -8.97 -10.25
C MET A 466 -25.18 -10.36 -10.00
N GLU A 467 -24.84 -11.06 -11.08
CA GLU A 467 -23.92 -12.20 -10.97
C GLU A 467 -22.59 -11.68 -10.41
N ASP A 468 -21.92 -12.53 -9.63
CA ASP A 468 -20.61 -12.23 -9.04
C ASP A 468 -19.56 -12.17 -10.15
N THR A 469 -19.51 -11.03 -10.83
CA THR A 469 -18.63 -10.74 -11.96
C THR A 469 -17.18 -10.48 -11.51
N GLY A 470 -16.92 -10.44 -10.20
CA GLY A 470 -15.64 -10.01 -9.63
C GLY A 470 -15.31 -8.53 -9.87
N LEU A 471 -16.20 -7.76 -10.50
CA LEU A 471 -16.09 -6.32 -10.69
C LEU A 471 -16.45 -5.58 -9.41
N PRO A 472 -15.89 -4.38 -9.17
CA PRO A 472 -16.36 -3.54 -8.08
C PRO A 472 -17.82 -3.11 -8.33
N PRO A 473 -18.57 -2.76 -7.26
CA PRO A 473 -19.96 -2.33 -7.42
C PRO A 473 -20.03 -1.04 -8.26
N PRO A 474 -20.96 -0.93 -9.22
CA PRO A 474 -21.21 0.31 -9.95
C PRO A 474 -21.79 1.38 -9.01
N PRO A 475 -21.80 2.66 -9.42
CA PRO A 475 -22.53 3.70 -8.71
C PRO A 475 -24.02 3.37 -8.62
N VAL A 476 -24.70 3.85 -7.59
CA VAL A 476 -26.13 3.59 -7.35
C VAL A 476 -26.96 4.02 -8.56
N GLY A 477 -27.79 3.10 -9.08
CA GLY A 477 -28.64 3.34 -10.25
C GLY A 477 -27.93 3.19 -11.59
N PHE A 478 -26.74 2.58 -11.60
CA PHE A 478 -25.99 2.26 -12.81
C PHE A 478 -25.53 0.81 -12.81
N SER A 479 -25.15 0.32 -14.00
CA SER A 479 -24.55 -0.98 -14.22
C SER A 479 -23.38 -0.88 -15.20
N PHE A 480 -22.44 -1.82 -15.11
CA PHE A 480 -21.34 -1.94 -16.07
C PHE A 480 -21.72 -2.90 -17.19
N ARG A 481 -21.74 -2.40 -18.43
CA ARG A 481 -21.95 -3.20 -19.64
C ARG A 481 -20.63 -3.42 -20.37
N LEU A 482 -20.28 -4.68 -20.64
CA LEU A 482 -19.11 -5.03 -21.43
C LEU A 482 -19.28 -4.56 -22.89
N LEU A 483 -18.24 -3.95 -23.47
CA LEU A 483 -18.26 -3.35 -24.81
C LEU A 483 -17.75 -4.29 -25.92
N HIS A 484 -17.24 -5.46 -25.59
CA HIS A 484 -16.73 -6.45 -26.53
C HIS A 484 -17.09 -7.87 -26.07
N ASP A 485 -16.74 -8.88 -26.86
CA ASP A 485 -16.97 -10.28 -26.49
C ASP A 485 -16.17 -10.65 -25.23
N SER A 486 -16.72 -11.53 -24.39
CA SER A 486 -16.09 -11.92 -23.10
C SER A 486 -14.71 -12.56 -23.26
N ASP A 487 -14.41 -13.08 -24.45
CA ASP A 487 -13.16 -13.78 -24.75
C ASP A 487 -12.08 -12.89 -25.35
N SER A 488 -12.41 -11.64 -25.72
CA SER A 488 -11.44 -10.67 -26.26
C SER A 488 -10.93 -9.73 -25.17
N SER A 489 -9.66 -9.35 -25.26
CA SER A 489 -9.08 -8.22 -24.53
C SER A 489 -8.63 -7.15 -25.51
N GLU A 490 -8.76 -5.89 -25.12
CA GLU A 490 -8.29 -4.75 -25.89
C GLU A 490 -6.95 -4.27 -25.34
N ALA A 491 -6.05 -3.80 -26.20
CA ALA A 491 -4.80 -3.17 -25.80
C ALA A 491 -4.97 -1.65 -25.85
N LEU A 492 -4.89 -0.99 -24.69
CA LEU A 492 -4.96 0.47 -24.58
C LEU A 492 -3.56 1.08 -24.46
N ASN A 493 -3.42 2.32 -24.92
CA ASN A 493 -2.29 3.14 -24.51
C ASN A 493 -2.47 3.55 -23.03
N GLY A 494 -1.41 3.44 -22.24
CA GLY A 494 -1.42 3.78 -20.81
C GLY A 494 -1.84 5.23 -20.53
N ASP A 495 -1.57 6.16 -21.44
CA ASP A 495 -1.95 7.58 -21.32
C ASP A 495 -3.46 7.80 -21.34
N TRP A 496 -4.24 6.81 -21.77
CA TRP A 496 -5.71 6.87 -21.76
C TRP A 496 -6.30 6.48 -20.40
N ILE A 497 -5.50 5.94 -19.48
CA ILE A 497 -5.95 5.62 -18.13
C ILE A 497 -5.85 6.88 -17.26
N THR A 498 -6.98 7.31 -16.72
CA THR A 498 -7.09 8.56 -15.95
C THR A 498 -7.04 8.38 -14.44
N GLY A 499 -7.05 7.12 -13.97
CA GLY A 499 -6.97 6.77 -12.56
C GLY A 499 -7.83 5.55 -12.21
N ARG A 500 -7.72 5.06 -10.97
CA ARG A 500 -8.52 3.96 -10.45
C ARG A 500 -9.99 4.33 -10.26
N TYR A 501 -10.84 3.32 -10.22
CA TYR A 501 -12.24 3.45 -9.84
C TYR A 501 -12.41 3.36 -8.32
N TYR A 502 -13.08 4.36 -7.73
CA TYR A 502 -13.30 4.49 -6.29
C TYR A 502 -14.81 4.41 -5.98
N PRO A 503 -15.40 3.21 -5.78
CA PRO A 503 -16.85 3.06 -5.69
C PRO A 503 -17.47 3.86 -4.53
N ASN A 504 -16.80 3.92 -3.38
CA ASN A 504 -17.32 4.62 -2.20
C ASN A 504 -17.28 6.14 -2.37
N TYR A 505 -16.25 6.65 -3.05
CA TYR A 505 -16.14 8.08 -3.36
C TYR A 505 -17.32 8.53 -4.25
N LEU A 506 -17.63 7.73 -5.27
CA LEU A 506 -18.75 8.04 -6.17
C LEU A 506 -20.10 7.94 -5.45
N ALA A 507 -20.25 6.99 -4.53
CA ALA A 507 -21.47 6.85 -3.72
C ALA A 507 -21.67 8.07 -2.81
N GLN A 508 -20.65 8.50 -2.05
CA GLN A 508 -20.74 9.61 -1.10
C GLN A 508 -21.17 10.93 -1.75
N VAL A 509 -20.65 11.23 -2.94
CA VAL A 509 -21.05 12.44 -3.70
C VAL A 509 -22.53 12.40 -4.10
N THR A 510 -23.11 11.22 -4.29
CA THR A 510 -24.51 11.08 -4.71
C THR A 510 -25.51 11.04 -3.55
N THR A 511 -25.09 10.66 -2.33
CA THR A 511 -26.02 10.35 -1.24
C THR A 511 -26.15 11.41 -0.13
N GLU A 512 -25.20 12.34 0.08
CA GLU A 512 -25.19 13.13 1.33
C GLU A 512 -25.28 14.66 1.24
N LYS A 513 -26.15 15.17 2.14
CA LYS A 513 -26.43 16.56 2.57
C LYS A 513 -25.26 17.31 3.23
N ARG A 514 -24.06 16.73 3.32
CA ARG A 514 -22.99 17.25 4.19
C ARG A 514 -22.05 18.25 3.51
N LEU A 515 -22.15 18.37 2.19
CA LEU A 515 -21.51 19.41 1.43
C LEU A 515 -22.48 20.60 1.30
N ASP A 516 -22.65 21.36 2.38
CA ASP A 516 -23.37 22.66 2.37
C ASP A 516 -22.60 23.75 1.59
N ASP A 517 -21.71 23.34 0.70
CA ASP A 517 -20.74 24.19 0.04
C ASP A 517 -20.82 23.98 -1.48
N ASP A 518 -21.51 24.93 -2.12
CA ASP A 518 -21.76 24.97 -3.56
C ASP A 518 -20.47 24.86 -4.39
N LEU A 519 -19.34 25.32 -3.85
CA LEU A 519 -18.05 25.31 -4.55
C LEU A 519 -17.44 23.91 -4.63
N LEU A 520 -17.48 23.12 -3.55
CA LEU A 520 -17.01 21.73 -3.61
C LEU A 520 -17.92 20.90 -4.51
N LEU A 521 -19.24 21.12 -4.46
CA LEU A 521 -20.18 20.49 -5.39
C LEU A 521 -19.92 20.89 -6.84
N GLU A 522 -19.56 22.16 -7.12
CA GLU A 522 -19.17 22.61 -8.45
C GLU A 522 -17.86 21.94 -8.91
N GLN A 523 -16.85 21.85 -8.03
CA GLN A 523 -15.57 21.20 -8.35
C GLN A 523 -15.73 19.69 -8.56
N LEU A 524 -16.56 19.03 -7.75
CA LEU A 524 -16.94 17.63 -7.93
C LEU A 524 -17.76 17.45 -9.22
N SER A 525 -18.69 18.37 -9.51
CA SER A 525 -19.41 18.38 -10.79
C SER A 525 -18.45 18.54 -11.97
N LYS A 526 -17.43 19.40 -11.88
CA LYS A 526 -16.36 19.52 -12.89
C LYS A 526 -15.52 18.24 -12.99
N PHE A 527 -15.23 17.57 -11.87
CA PHE A 527 -14.59 16.25 -11.85
C PHE A 527 -15.43 15.23 -12.64
N TRP A 528 -16.76 15.25 -12.49
CA TRP A 528 -17.69 14.42 -13.26
C TRP A 528 -17.80 14.85 -14.73
N GLU A 529 -17.82 16.15 -15.04
CA GLU A 529 -17.86 16.64 -16.42
C GLU A 529 -16.59 16.27 -17.20
N VAL A 530 -15.42 16.36 -16.56
CA VAL A 530 -14.15 15.85 -17.10
C VAL A 530 -14.15 14.31 -17.16
N ALA A 531 -14.97 13.64 -16.36
CA ALA A 531 -15.26 12.20 -16.47
C ALA A 531 -16.25 11.83 -17.59
N GLY A 532 -16.75 12.81 -18.35
CA GLY A 532 -17.79 12.60 -19.33
C GLY A 532 -19.18 12.35 -18.72
N LEU A 533 -19.34 12.42 -17.40
CA LEU A 533 -20.61 12.26 -16.69
C LEU A 533 -21.20 13.63 -16.41
N LYS A 534 -22.26 14.02 -17.13
CA LYS A 534 -23.05 15.17 -16.67
C LYS A 534 -23.88 14.69 -15.51
N MET A 535 -23.73 15.30 -14.33
CA MET A 535 -24.74 15.25 -13.26
C MET A 535 -26.04 15.83 -13.82
N GLY A 536 -26.83 15.01 -14.52
CA GLY A 536 -28.19 15.32 -14.86
C GLY A 536 -28.94 15.43 -13.55
N LEU A 537 -29.18 16.66 -13.09
CA LEU A 537 -30.21 17.09 -12.14
C LEU A 537 -31.23 15.98 -11.77
N VAL A 538 -30.83 15.07 -10.90
CA VAL A 538 -31.73 14.25 -10.05
C VAL A 538 -31.46 14.59 -8.59
N VAL A 539 -31.00 15.81 -8.30
CA VAL A 539 -31.40 16.49 -7.06
C VAL A 539 -32.77 17.09 -7.32
N LYS A 540 -33.78 16.22 -7.39
CA LYS A 540 -35.17 16.66 -7.28
C LYS A 540 -35.28 17.36 -5.93
N ARG A 541 -35.63 18.65 -5.95
CA ARG A 541 -36.11 19.46 -4.81
C ARG A 541 -36.63 18.56 -3.67
N LEU A 542 -35.80 18.35 -2.67
CA LEU A 542 -36.19 17.86 -1.34
C LEU A 542 -35.66 18.85 -0.30
N TYR A 543 -35.96 20.12 -0.50
CA TYR A 543 -36.21 21.08 0.56
C TYR A 543 -37.35 22.00 0.11
N ILE A 544 -38.53 21.72 0.67
CA ILE A 544 -39.60 22.64 1.09
C ILE A 544 -39.81 23.89 0.21
N GLU A 545 -40.83 23.85 -0.64
CA GLU A 545 -42.12 24.52 -0.37
C GLU A 545 -43.25 23.49 -0.47
#